data_AF-A0A529HSZ0-F1
#
_entry.id   AF-A0A529HSZ0-F1
#
_cell.length_a   1.000
_cell.length_b   1.000
_cell.length_c   1.000
_cell.angle_alpha   90.00
_cell.angle_beta   90.00
_cell.angle_gamma   90.00
#
_symmetry.space_group_name_H-M   'P 1'
#
loop_
_entity.id
_entity.type
_entity.pdbx_description
1 polymer ?
#
loop_
_entity_poly.entity_id
_entity_poly.type
_entity_poly.pdbx_seq_one_letter_code
_entity_poly.pdbx_strand_id
1 'polypeptide(L)'
;IANLTLGAEESHVHNVTVVIPDDGRLANLQGQVHGQNCVGVLSPDTRVQGGGDVLSGDQANIQGNRGKAYACHPFTIRNEVKKQCSAGFVMNDAGRCVCPEGTTYRNGQCTGDGVIIEPKPKPKPCVLLKGQIRTEDGRCVCPRGTELENGACVRITQGCTIPGSVPSADGDSCYCPKGTHLDRNANACVRDKQKPEQCTIRGQVHDADGDCVCPKGTEVRNGACRPIRPKPEQCRIPGQVRNADGDCVCPNGTELRNGACRPIRPQPEQCTIRGQIHDANGNCVC
;
A
#
# COMPACT_ATOMS: atom_id res chain seq x y z
N ILE A 1 -1.77 26.82 -12.71
CA ILE A 1 -1.17 26.99 -11.37
C ILE A 1 -2.11 26.33 -10.39
N ALA A 2 -1.69 25.25 -9.75
CA ALA A 2 -2.49 24.61 -8.70
C ALA A 2 -2.24 25.36 -7.38
N ASN A 3 -3.29 25.80 -6.69
CA ASN A 3 -3.15 26.32 -5.34
C ASN A 3 -2.85 25.15 -4.40
N LEU A 4 -1.65 25.14 -3.83
CA LEU A 4 -1.13 24.08 -2.98
C LEU A 4 -0.83 24.65 -1.60
N THR A 5 -1.73 24.39 -0.65
CA THR A 5 -1.46 24.53 0.77
C THR A 5 -1.02 23.18 1.31
N LEU A 6 0.25 23.07 1.71
CA LEU A 6 0.78 21.92 2.43
C LEU A 6 0.75 22.25 3.93
N GLY A 7 0.14 21.39 4.75
CA GLY A 7 0.28 21.46 6.20
C GLY A 7 1.72 21.15 6.65
N ALA A 8 2.04 21.43 7.92
CA ALA A 8 3.32 20.99 8.49
C ALA A 8 3.42 19.46 8.43
N GLU A 9 4.52 18.95 7.87
CA GLU A 9 4.81 17.51 7.67
C GLU A 9 3.93 16.78 6.64
N GLU A 10 3.16 17.51 5.83
CA GLU A 10 2.33 16.91 4.78
C GLU A 10 3.09 16.76 3.45
N SER A 11 2.95 15.61 2.79
CA SER A 11 3.50 15.37 1.45
C SER A 11 2.38 14.90 0.52
N HIS A 12 2.22 15.57 -0.62
CA HIS A 12 1.30 15.16 -1.68
C HIS A 12 2.05 14.77 -2.95
N VAL A 13 1.59 13.69 -3.59
CA VAL A 13 2.09 13.26 -4.90
C VAL A 13 1.20 13.85 -5.98
N HIS A 14 1.78 14.64 -6.88
CA HIS A 14 1.09 15.20 -8.05
C HIS A 14 1.63 14.59 -9.32
N ASN A 15 0.76 13.93 -10.09
CA ASN A 15 1.09 13.44 -11.42
C ASN A 15 0.89 14.56 -12.43
N VAL A 16 1.99 14.97 -13.09
CA VAL A 16 1.97 15.96 -14.16
C VAL A 16 2.24 15.24 -15.48
N THR A 17 1.27 15.28 -16.39
CA THR A 17 1.44 14.76 -17.76
C THR A 17 1.84 15.89 -18.67
N VAL A 18 3.05 15.81 -19.24
CA VAL A 18 3.52 16.73 -20.28
C VAL A 18 3.23 16.10 -21.64
N VAL A 19 2.37 16.73 -22.43
CA VAL A 19 2.12 16.31 -23.82
C VAL A 19 3.11 17.04 -24.70
N ILE A 20 3.97 16.28 -25.36
CA ILE A 20 4.88 16.80 -26.38
C ILE A 20 4.08 16.90 -27.69
N PRO A 21 3.90 18.09 -28.27
CA PRO A 21 3.15 18.24 -29.50
C PRO A 21 3.85 17.52 -30.66
N ASP A 22 3.07 16.80 -31.45
CA ASP A 22 3.51 16.11 -32.66
C ASP A 22 3.48 17.08 -33.86
N ASP A 23 4.06 18.27 -33.69
CA ASP A 23 4.10 19.35 -34.69
C ASP A 23 5.36 19.29 -35.57
N GLY A 24 6.02 18.12 -35.59
CA GLY A 24 7.23 17.88 -36.38
C GLY A 24 8.50 18.53 -35.84
N ARG A 25 8.44 19.35 -34.77
CA ARG A 25 9.63 19.98 -34.17
C ARG A 25 10.65 18.97 -33.65
N LEU A 26 10.18 17.78 -33.28
CA LEU A 26 11.04 16.67 -32.85
C LEU A 26 11.32 15.64 -33.96
N ALA A 27 10.64 15.72 -35.10
CA ALA A 27 10.75 14.74 -36.18
C ALA A 27 12.12 14.74 -36.89
N ASN A 28 12.84 15.86 -36.80
CA ASN A 28 14.19 16.02 -37.39
C ASN A 28 15.32 15.88 -36.37
N LEU A 29 15.04 15.42 -35.14
CA LEU A 29 16.08 15.31 -34.11
C LEU A 29 16.98 14.09 -34.36
N GLN A 30 18.22 14.38 -34.71
CA GLN A 30 19.31 13.41 -34.76
C GLN A 30 19.90 13.24 -33.36
N GLY A 31 19.58 12.14 -32.68
CA GLY A 31 20.19 11.77 -31.39
C GLY A 31 19.22 11.69 -30.21
N GLN A 32 19.79 11.53 -29.01
CA GLN A 32 19.04 11.59 -27.75
C GLN A 32 18.81 13.05 -27.35
N VAL A 33 17.59 13.38 -26.94
CA VAL A 33 17.23 14.72 -26.49
C VAL A 33 17.03 14.69 -24.99
N HIS A 34 17.74 15.56 -24.28
CA HIS A 34 17.65 15.66 -22.84
C HIS A 34 16.70 16.79 -22.44
N GLY A 35 15.85 16.51 -21.45
CA GLY A 35 14.96 17.50 -20.85
C GLY A 35 15.02 17.41 -19.33
N GLN A 36 14.46 18.41 -18.65
CA GLN A 36 14.36 18.42 -17.19
C GLN A 36 12.95 18.84 -16.80
N ASN A 37 12.35 18.12 -15.87
CA ASN A 37 11.10 18.52 -15.23
C ASN A 37 11.43 19.16 -13.88
N CYS A 38 11.13 20.44 -13.72
CA CYS A 38 11.50 21.25 -12.58
C CYS A 38 10.26 21.66 -11.77
N VAL A 39 10.26 21.45 -10.46
CA VAL A 39 9.22 21.93 -9.54
C VAL A 39 9.68 23.17 -8.81
N GLY A 40 8.88 24.22 -8.78
CA GLY A 40 9.17 25.50 -8.10
C GLY A 40 8.02 25.93 -7.19
N VAL A 41 8.32 26.50 -6.02
CA VAL A 41 7.33 27.25 -5.21
C VAL A 41 7.35 28.70 -5.68
N LEU A 42 6.21 29.19 -6.17
CA LEU A 42 6.04 30.56 -6.63
C LEU A 42 5.06 31.29 -5.70
N SER A 43 5.29 32.59 -5.47
CA SER A 43 4.32 33.44 -4.77
C SER A 43 3.01 33.49 -5.58
N PRO A 44 1.83 33.52 -4.94
CA PRO A 44 0.54 33.65 -5.63
C PRO A 44 0.47 34.83 -6.61
N ASP A 45 1.21 35.91 -6.32
CA ASP A 45 1.25 37.13 -7.14
C ASP A 45 2.19 37.03 -8.35
N THR A 46 2.82 35.87 -8.58
CA THR A 46 3.75 35.68 -9.70
C THR A 46 2.97 35.63 -11.02
N ARG A 47 3.11 36.68 -11.84
CA ARG A 47 2.48 36.77 -13.15
C ARG A 47 2.98 35.65 -14.08
N VAL A 48 2.06 34.86 -14.62
CA VAL A 48 2.36 33.78 -15.58
C VAL A 48 2.68 34.40 -16.95
N GLN A 49 3.88 34.94 -17.12
CA GLN A 49 4.41 35.28 -18.43
C GLN A 49 5.14 34.07 -18.99
N GLY A 50 4.84 33.72 -20.26
CA GLY A 50 5.38 32.55 -20.96
C GLY A 50 6.86 32.36 -20.69
N GLY A 51 7.19 31.27 -19.99
CA GLY A 51 8.50 31.02 -19.39
C GLY A 51 9.56 30.65 -20.43
N GLY A 52 10.05 31.66 -21.15
CA GLY A 52 11.25 31.55 -21.98
C GLY A 52 12.55 31.82 -21.22
N ASP A 53 12.52 32.62 -20.15
CA ASP A 53 13.75 33.23 -19.59
C ASP A 53 14.07 32.90 -18.13
N VAL A 54 13.38 31.93 -17.49
CA VAL A 54 13.53 31.74 -16.03
C VAL A 54 14.35 30.53 -15.61
N LEU A 55 14.82 29.68 -16.54
CA LEU A 55 15.59 28.48 -16.18
C LEU A 55 16.75 28.23 -17.16
N SER A 56 17.66 29.20 -17.31
CA SER A 56 18.99 28.93 -17.86
C SER A 56 19.79 28.08 -16.86
N GLY A 57 20.25 26.92 -17.31
CA GLY A 57 20.64 25.75 -16.51
C GLY A 57 21.90 25.83 -15.64
N ASP A 58 22.41 27.02 -15.29
CA ASP A 58 23.75 27.14 -14.70
C ASP A 58 23.80 27.67 -13.26
N GLN A 59 22.70 27.70 -12.51
CA GLN A 59 22.72 28.26 -11.15
C GLN A 59 22.15 27.34 -10.07
N ALA A 60 22.73 26.15 -9.97
CA ALA A 60 22.49 25.21 -8.87
C ALA A 60 23.14 25.60 -7.53
N ASN A 61 23.87 26.72 -7.40
CA ASN A 61 24.63 26.96 -6.15
C ASN A 61 24.87 28.43 -5.73
N ILE A 62 23.90 29.34 -5.88
CA ILE A 62 23.99 30.67 -5.25
C ILE A 62 22.65 31.07 -4.62
N GLN A 63 22.75 31.45 -3.34
CA GLN A 63 21.72 31.88 -2.41
C GLN A 63 21.13 33.24 -2.84
N GLY A 64 19.82 33.30 -3.13
CA GLY A 64 19.14 34.57 -3.44
C GLY A 64 17.77 34.43 -4.10
N ASN A 65 16.76 35.06 -3.50
CA ASN A 65 15.33 35.06 -3.84
C ASN A 65 14.99 35.41 -5.30
N ARG A 66 14.57 34.42 -6.11
CA ARG A 66 13.54 34.52 -7.16
C ARG A 66 13.37 33.16 -7.86
N GLY A 67 12.16 32.60 -7.83
CA GLY A 67 11.65 31.62 -8.80
C GLY A 67 12.51 30.38 -9.07
N LYS A 68 13.25 29.85 -8.08
CA LYS A 68 14.08 28.67 -8.29
C LYS A 68 13.24 27.39 -8.22
N ALA A 69 13.49 26.48 -9.15
CA ALA A 69 13.03 25.12 -9.04
C ALA A 69 13.71 24.46 -7.82
N TYR A 70 12.92 23.94 -6.89
CA TYR A 70 13.34 23.23 -5.69
C TYR A 70 13.83 21.81 -5.99
N ALA A 71 13.38 21.20 -7.10
CA ALA A 71 13.91 19.95 -7.61
C ALA A 71 13.71 19.83 -9.12
N CYS A 72 14.74 19.41 -9.84
CA CYS A 72 14.65 19.08 -11.26
C CYS A 72 14.97 17.60 -11.47
N HIS A 73 14.10 16.89 -12.20
CA HIS A 73 14.31 15.51 -12.60
C HIS A 73 14.67 15.45 -14.08
N PRO A 74 15.89 15.00 -14.44
CA PRO A 74 16.29 14.88 -15.83
C PRO A 74 15.59 13.68 -16.49
N PHE A 75 15.29 13.81 -17.78
CA PHE A 75 14.81 12.72 -18.62
C PHE A 75 15.45 12.77 -19.99
N THR A 76 15.45 11.63 -20.68
CA THR A 76 16.02 11.50 -22.03
C THR A 76 14.97 10.94 -22.96
N ILE A 77 14.68 11.66 -24.04
CA ILE A 77 13.85 11.21 -25.15
C ILE A 77 14.80 10.52 -26.14
N ARG A 78 14.60 9.22 -26.35
CA ARG A 78 15.33 8.45 -27.35
C ARG A 78 14.54 8.45 -28.65
N ASN A 79 15.20 8.77 -29.75
CA ASN A 79 14.65 8.52 -31.08
C ASN A 79 14.74 7.02 -31.36
N GLU A 80 13.75 6.26 -30.94
CA GLU A 80 13.58 4.87 -31.34
C GLU A 80 12.96 4.85 -32.73
N VAL A 81 13.80 4.83 -33.76
CA VAL A 81 13.36 4.52 -35.12
C VAL A 81 12.95 3.05 -35.11
N LYS A 82 11.66 2.78 -34.88
CA LYS A 82 11.12 1.45 -35.10
C LYS A 82 11.44 1.10 -36.55
N LYS A 83 12.25 0.06 -36.75
CA LYS A 83 12.52 -0.51 -38.08
C LYS A 83 11.23 -1.13 -38.60
N GLN A 84 10.32 -0.29 -39.07
CA GLN A 84 9.07 -0.71 -39.68
C GLN A 84 9.35 -0.93 -41.16
N CYS A 85 8.92 -2.07 -41.67
CA CYS A 85 8.97 -2.32 -43.10
C CYS A 85 8.00 -1.38 -43.83
N SER A 86 8.36 -1.01 -45.06
CA SER A 86 7.48 -0.29 -45.98
C SER A 86 6.13 -1.01 -46.10
N ALA A 87 5.05 -0.26 -46.31
CA ALA A 87 3.71 -0.83 -46.43
C ALA A 87 3.69 -1.98 -47.46
N GLY A 88 3.20 -3.15 -47.04
CA GLY A 88 3.14 -4.38 -47.85
C GLY A 88 4.24 -5.41 -47.57
N PHE A 89 5.22 -5.10 -46.73
CA PHE A 89 6.29 -6.02 -46.33
C PHE A 89 6.24 -6.32 -44.83
N VAL A 90 6.64 -7.54 -44.45
CA VAL A 90 6.72 -8.00 -43.05
C VAL A 90 8.17 -8.30 -42.68
N MET A 91 8.56 -8.07 -41.43
CA MET A 91 9.93 -8.34 -40.96
C MET A 91 10.06 -9.82 -40.56
N ASN A 92 11.02 -10.53 -41.13
CA ASN A 92 11.33 -11.91 -40.71
C ASN A 92 12.27 -11.94 -39.49
N ASP A 93 12.48 -13.14 -38.93
CA ASP A 93 13.36 -13.37 -37.77
C ASP A 93 14.83 -12.98 -38.00
N ALA A 94 15.24 -12.85 -39.27
CA ALA A 94 16.54 -12.34 -39.67
C ALA A 94 16.61 -10.80 -39.76
N GLY A 95 15.54 -10.09 -39.36
CA GLY A 95 15.44 -8.63 -39.37
C GLY A 95 15.34 -8.01 -40.77
N ARG A 96 14.96 -8.79 -41.80
CA ARG A 96 14.78 -8.32 -43.18
C ARG A 96 13.30 -8.18 -43.52
N CYS A 97 12.97 -7.14 -44.28
CA CYS A 97 11.62 -6.95 -44.83
C CYS A 97 11.41 -7.88 -46.02
N VAL A 98 10.44 -8.79 -45.91
CA VAL A 98 10.08 -9.81 -46.89
C VAL A 98 8.59 -9.76 -47.20
N CYS A 99 8.18 -10.43 -48.28
CA CYS A 99 6.77 -10.58 -48.59
C CYS A 99 6.08 -11.50 -47.58
N PRO A 100 4.84 -11.19 -47.16
CA PRO A 100 4.06 -12.05 -46.27
C PRO A 100 3.79 -13.42 -46.89
N GLU A 101 3.57 -14.44 -46.05
CA GLU A 101 3.31 -15.80 -46.51
C GLU A 101 2.14 -15.85 -47.50
N GLY A 102 2.31 -16.60 -48.59
CA GLY A 102 1.32 -16.68 -49.67
C GLY A 102 1.43 -15.57 -50.73
N THR A 103 2.45 -14.69 -50.67
CA THR A 103 2.70 -13.66 -51.67
C THR A 103 4.10 -13.76 -52.28
N THR A 104 4.25 -13.33 -53.54
CA THR A 104 5.51 -13.32 -54.28
C THR A 104 5.87 -11.89 -54.70
N TYR A 105 7.16 -11.54 -54.62
CA TYR A 105 7.64 -10.22 -55.01
C TYR A 105 7.67 -10.08 -56.54
N ARG A 106 6.86 -9.17 -57.10
CA ARG A 106 6.88 -8.77 -58.52
C ARG A 106 6.75 -7.26 -58.63
N ASN A 107 7.54 -6.65 -59.51
CA ASN A 107 7.45 -5.22 -59.87
C ASN A 107 7.44 -4.26 -58.65
N GLY A 108 8.23 -4.55 -57.61
CA GLY A 108 8.32 -3.68 -56.43
C GLY A 108 7.23 -3.91 -55.38
N GLN A 109 6.33 -4.89 -55.57
CA GLN A 109 5.22 -5.18 -54.67
C GLN A 109 5.05 -6.69 -54.43
N CYS A 110 4.47 -7.03 -53.28
CA CYS A 110 4.09 -8.40 -52.96
C CYS A 110 2.72 -8.71 -53.54
N THR A 111 2.64 -9.70 -54.43
CA THR A 111 1.43 -10.15 -55.12
C THR A 111 1.13 -11.60 -54.79
N GLY A 112 -0.08 -11.90 -54.31
CA GLY A 112 -0.56 -13.26 -54.05
C GLY A 112 -1.71 -13.64 -54.97
N ASP A 113 -1.85 -14.93 -55.27
CA ASP A 113 -3.02 -15.45 -55.96
C ASP A 113 -4.24 -15.38 -55.02
N GLY A 114 -5.03 -14.31 -55.15
CA GLY A 114 -6.46 -14.34 -54.85
C GLY A 114 -6.92 -14.19 -53.39
N VAL A 115 -6.07 -13.86 -52.42
CA VAL A 115 -6.54 -13.37 -51.11
C VAL A 115 -5.81 -12.08 -50.77
N ILE A 116 -6.46 -10.96 -51.07
CA ILE A 116 -6.09 -9.67 -50.48
C ILE A 116 -6.39 -9.79 -48.98
N ILE A 117 -5.39 -10.10 -48.17
CA ILE A 117 -5.45 -9.71 -46.76
C ILE A 117 -5.30 -8.20 -46.80
N GLU A 118 -6.43 -7.50 -46.89
CA GLU A 118 -6.44 -6.05 -46.66
C GLU A 118 -5.75 -5.84 -45.31
N PRO A 119 -4.63 -5.09 -45.25
CA PRO A 119 -4.08 -4.71 -43.97
C PRO A 119 -5.21 -3.97 -43.26
N LYS A 120 -5.69 -4.54 -42.13
CA LYS A 120 -6.80 -3.96 -41.36
C LYS A 120 -6.59 -2.45 -41.32
N PRO A 121 -7.56 -1.65 -41.83
CA PRO A 121 -7.38 -0.22 -41.92
C PRO A 121 -6.89 0.27 -40.56
N LYS A 122 -5.70 0.89 -40.54
CA LYS A 122 -5.14 1.47 -39.31
C LYS A 122 -6.28 2.27 -38.67
N PRO A 123 -6.65 1.97 -37.40
CA PRO A 123 -7.83 2.57 -36.82
C PRO A 123 -7.68 4.09 -36.97
N LYS A 124 -8.73 4.73 -37.51
CA LYS A 124 -8.73 6.18 -37.70
C LYS A 124 -8.31 6.81 -36.37
N PRO A 125 -7.37 7.76 -36.38
CA PRO A 125 -6.90 8.38 -35.15
C PRO A 125 -8.11 8.92 -34.40
N CYS A 126 -8.38 8.33 -33.25
CA CYS A 126 -9.45 8.73 -32.36
C CYS A 126 -9.14 10.13 -31.81
N VAL A 127 -10.19 10.92 -31.59
CA VAL A 127 -10.08 12.18 -30.87
C VAL A 127 -9.91 11.84 -29.39
N LEU A 128 -8.77 12.22 -28.81
CA LEU A 128 -8.50 11.98 -27.38
C LEU A 128 -9.50 12.75 -26.52
N LEU A 129 -10.27 12.01 -25.72
CA LEU A 129 -11.10 12.58 -24.68
C LEU A 129 -10.27 12.91 -23.44
N LYS A 130 -10.85 13.66 -22.50
CA LYS A 130 -10.12 14.15 -21.31
C LYS A 130 -9.58 12.96 -20.50
N GLY A 131 -8.25 12.84 -20.44
CA GLY A 131 -7.54 11.81 -19.68
C GLY A 131 -7.23 10.50 -20.44
N GLN A 132 -7.66 10.35 -21.70
CA GLN A 132 -7.25 9.21 -22.51
C GLN A 132 -5.78 9.32 -22.97
N ILE A 133 -5.18 8.17 -23.28
CA ILE A 133 -3.87 8.06 -23.92
C ILE A 133 -4.01 7.37 -25.28
N ARG A 134 -3.11 7.70 -26.21
CA ARG A 134 -3.05 7.06 -27.53
C ARG A 134 -2.04 5.92 -27.48
N THR A 135 -2.50 4.71 -27.78
CA THR A 135 -1.65 3.53 -27.86
C THR A 135 -0.84 3.52 -29.15
N GLU A 136 0.21 2.69 -29.19
CA GLU A 136 1.06 2.52 -30.36
C GLU A 136 0.30 2.10 -31.62
N ASP A 137 -0.74 1.27 -31.45
CA ASP A 137 -1.64 0.82 -32.51
C ASP A 137 -2.73 1.83 -32.88
N GLY A 138 -2.70 3.05 -32.31
CA GLY A 138 -3.54 4.18 -32.69
C GLY A 138 -4.90 4.24 -31.99
N ARG A 139 -5.13 3.42 -30.96
CA ARG A 139 -6.38 3.42 -30.18
C ARG A 139 -6.30 4.42 -29.03
N CYS A 140 -7.45 4.96 -28.62
CA CYS A 140 -7.55 5.81 -27.44
C CYS A 140 -8.09 4.94 -26.30
N VAL A 141 -7.31 4.83 -25.23
CA VAL A 141 -7.67 4.04 -24.05
C VAL A 141 -7.53 4.90 -22.81
N CYS A 142 -8.28 4.57 -21.76
CA CYS A 142 -8.01 5.14 -20.45
C CYS A 142 -6.77 4.46 -19.84
N PRO A 143 -5.89 5.22 -19.15
CA PRO A 143 -4.78 4.65 -18.39
C PRO A 143 -5.22 3.54 -17.43
N ARG A 144 -4.29 2.65 -17.05
CA ARG A 144 -4.56 1.62 -16.04
C ARG A 144 -5.08 2.26 -14.74
N GLY A 145 -6.11 1.66 -14.13
CA GLY A 145 -6.80 2.20 -12.96
C GLY A 145 -7.82 3.31 -13.26
N THR A 146 -8.13 3.58 -14.53
CA THR A 146 -9.17 4.54 -14.95
C THR A 146 -10.10 3.95 -16.02
N GLU A 147 -11.35 4.36 -16.04
CA GLU A 147 -12.38 3.94 -17.00
C GLU A 147 -13.05 5.17 -17.62
N LEU A 148 -13.60 5.01 -18.84
CA LEU A 148 -14.25 6.10 -19.55
C LEU A 148 -15.68 6.29 -19.02
N GLU A 149 -15.89 7.35 -18.23
CA GLU A 149 -17.20 7.73 -17.72
C GLU A 149 -17.54 9.15 -18.21
N ASN A 150 -18.73 9.35 -18.79
CA ASN A 150 -19.19 10.65 -19.30
C ASN A 150 -18.17 11.39 -20.20
N GLY A 151 -17.40 10.65 -21.00
CA GLY A 151 -16.42 11.24 -21.92
C GLY A 151 -15.14 11.73 -21.25
N ALA A 152 -14.85 11.30 -20.03
CA ALA A 152 -13.57 11.51 -19.36
C ALA A 152 -13.06 10.21 -18.72
N CYS A 153 -11.75 10.02 -18.67
CA CYS A 153 -11.18 8.94 -17.87
C CYS A 153 -11.29 9.33 -16.40
N VAL A 154 -12.16 8.64 -15.68
CA VAL A 154 -12.31 8.75 -14.23
C VAL A 154 -11.57 7.59 -13.57
N ARG A 155 -11.11 7.78 -12.33
CA ARG A 155 -10.55 6.65 -11.59
C ARG A 155 -11.61 5.58 -11.40
N ILE A 156 -11.26 4.33 -11.71
CA ILE A 156 -12.13 3.19 -11.40
C ILE A 156 -12.33 3.23 -9.90
N THR A 157 -13.56 3.48 -9.46
CA THR A 157 -13.98 3.46 -8.06
C THR A 157 -14.06 2.01 -7.55
N GLN A 158 -13.06 1.18 -7.89
CA GLN A 158 -12.53 0.20 -6.93
C GLN A 158 -11.61 0.99 -5.99
N GLY A 159 -12.20 2.00 -5.34
CA GLY A 159 -11.59 2.62 -4.20
C GLY A 159 -11.45 1.54 -3.15
N CYS A 160 -10.33 1.54 -2.46
CA CYS A 160 -10.15 0.66 -1.34
C CYS A 160 -11.34 0.84 -0.37
N THR A 161 -12.05 -0.24 -0.09
CA THR A 161 -13.29 -0.21 0.70
C THR A 161 -13.03 0.10 2.18
N ILE A 162 -11.79 -0.12 2.62
CA ILE A 162 -11.31 0.14 3.97
C ILE A 162 -11.00 1.64 4.09
N PRO A 163 -11.69 2.39 4.98
CA PRO A 163 -11.39 3.80 5.21
C PRO A 163 -9.92 4.03 5.57
N GLY A 164 -9.29 5.01 4.91
CA GLY A 164 -7.88 5.37 5.12
C GLY A 164 -6.86 4.50 4.38
N SER A 165 -7.30 3.44 3.69
CA SER A 165 -6.41 2.66 2.83
C SER A 165 -6.25 3.31 1.45
N VAL A 166 -5.10 3.08 0.84
CA VAL A 166 -4.72 3.64 -0.46
C VAL A 166 -4.37 2.53 -1.45
N PRO A 167 -4.62 2.73 -2.76
CA PRO A 167 -4.25 1.74 -3.77
C PRO A 167 -2.73 1.65 -3.92
N SER A 168 -2.25 0.43 -4.17
CA SER A 168 -0.85 0.16 -4.55
C SER A 168 -0.51 0.84 -5.88
N ALA A 169 0.79 1.02 -6.14
CA ALA A 169 1.29 1.62 -7.39
C ALA A 169 0.77 0.89 -8.65
N ASP A 170 0.57 -0.42 -8.55
CA ASP A 170 0.08 -1.28 -9.63
C ASP A 170 -1.45 -1.28 -9.75
N GLY A 171 -2.17 -0.73 -8.76
CA GLY A 171 -3.63 -0.64 -8.74
C GLY A 171 -4.37 -1.92 -8.35
N ASP A 172 -3.68 -3.04 -8.19
CA ASP A 172 -4.28 -4.36 -7.93
C ASP A 172 -4.61 -4.62 -6.45
N SER A 173 -4.09 -3.81 -5.52
CA SER A 173 -4.25 -4.03 -4.08
C SER A 173 -4.36 -2.73 -3.29
N CYS A 174 -4.80 -2.83 -2.05
CA CYS A 174 -4.99 -1.73 -1.12
C CYS A 174 -4.16 -1.94 0.15
N TYR A 175 -3.53 -0.90 0.65
CA TYR A 175 -2.69 -0.96 1.86
C TYR A 175 -2.90 0.26 2.76
N CYS A 176 -2.58 0.11 4.04
CA CYS A 176 -2.55 1.24 4.96
C CYS A 176 -1.23 2.01 4.78
N PRO A 177 -1.27 3.34 4.58
CA PRO A 177 -0.07 4.15 4.38
C PRO A 177 0.87 4.10 5.59
N LYS A 178 2.15 4.48 5.40
CA LYS A 178 3.14 4.50 6.50
C LYS A 178 2.65 5.31 7.71
N GLY A 179 2.90 4.79 8.91
CA GLY A 179 2.42 5.39 10.17
C GLY A 179 0.96 5.07 10.48
N THR A 180 0.36 4.12 9.75
CA THR A 180 -0.97 3.58 10.01
C THR A 180 -0.97 2.06 9.85
N HIS A 181 -1.87 1.38 10.55
CA HIS A 181 -2.11 -0.04 10.41
C HIS A 181 -3.61 -0.35 10.28
N LEU A 182 -3.93 -1.53 9.77
CA LEU A 182 -5.30 -2.00 9.69
C LEU A 182 -5.80 -2.42 11.08
N ASP A 183 -6.73 -1.66 11.64
CA ASP A 183 -7.47 -2.07 12.82
C ASP A 183 -8.68 -2.90 12.37
N ARG A 184 -8.68 -4.19 12.71
CA ARG A 184 -9.76 -5.13 12.35
C ARG A 184 -11.08 -4.82 13.06
N ASN A 185 -11.04 -4.20 14.24
CA ASN A 185 -12.24 -3.84 14.98
C ASN A 185 -12.88 -2.58 14.39
N ALA A 186 -12.06 -1.60 14.01
CA ALA A 186 -12.52 -0.38 13.35
C ALA A 186 -12.78 -0.58 11.84
N ASN A 187 -12.32 -1.72 11.28
CA ASN A 187 -12.29 -2.01 9.85
C ASN A 187 -11.73 -0.83 9.01
N ALA A 188 -10.68 -0.19 9.53
CA ALA A 188 -10.12 1.04 8.99
C ALA A 188 -8.60 1.12 9.23
N CYS A 189 -7.90 1.92 8.42
CA CYS A 189 -6.51 2.28 8.71
C CYS A 189 -6.48 3.33 9.81
N VAL A 190 -5.89 2.98 10.94
CA VAL A 190 -5.75 3.86 12.10
C VAL A 190 -4.28 4.24 12.27
N ARG A 191 -4.02 5.43 12.82
CA ARG A 191 -2.64 5.86 13.11
C ARG A 191 -1.99 4.90 14.07
N ASP A 192 -0.73 4.59 13.79
CA ASP A 192 0.11 3.82 14.70
C ASP A 192 0.17 4.58 16.02
N LYS A 193 -0.02 3.84 17.11
CA LYS A 193 0.09 4.40 18.45
C LYS A 193 1.53 4.87 18.60
N GLN A 194 1.74 6.17 18.78
CA GLN A 194 3.08 6.70 19.04
C GLN A 194 3.65 5.96 20.25
N LYS A 195 4.75 5.22 20.00
CA LYS A 195 5.46 4.56 21.07
C LYS A 195 6.02 5.65 21.98
N PRO A 196 5.86 5.51 23.31
CA PRO A 196 6.31 6.55 24.22
C PRO A 196 7.83 6.71 24.09
N GLU A 197 8.29 7.95 23.94
CA GLU A 197 9.73 8.27 23.87
C GLU A 197 10.48 7.80 25.13
N GLN A 198 9.79 7.78 26.27
CA GLN A 198 10.32 7.29 27.53
C GLN A 198 9.33 6.35 28.21
N CYS A 199 9.84 5.24 28.74
CA CYS A 199 9.04 4.33 29.54
C CYS A 199 8.75 4.95 30.92
N THR A 200 7.48 5.03 31.28
CA THR A 200 7.04 5.70 32.51
C THR A 200 7.12 4.81 33.75
N ILE A 201 7.09 3.48 33.58
CA ILE A 201 7.24 2.53 34.68
C ILE A 201 8.73 2.38 34.99
N ARG A 202 9.08 2.57 36.27
CA ARG A 202 10.46 2.53 36.72
C ARG A 202 11.11 1.18 36.41
N GLY A 203 12.20 1.21 35.64
CA GLY A 203 12.98 0.01 35.28
C GLY A 203 12.53 -0.68 33.99
N GLN A 204 11.53 -0.16 33.29
CA GLN A 204 11.25 -0.58 31.92
C GLN A 204 12.31 -0.05 30.95
N VAL A 205 12.50 -0.78 29.87
CA VAL A 205 13.38 -0.45 28.75
C VAL A 205 12.62 -0.66 27.45
N HIS A 206 13.03 0.00 26.38
CA HIS A 206 12.55 -0.30 25.04
C HIS A 206 13.15 -1.62 24.55
N ASP A 207 12.33 -2.49 23.97
CA ASP A 207 12.81 -3.65 23.22
C ASP A 207 13.22 -3.29 21.79
N ALA A 208 13.54 -4.31 20.98
CA ALA A 208 13.95 -4.11 19.58
C ALA A 208 12.86 -3.45 18.73
N ASP A 209 11.60 -3.61 19.11
CA ASP A 209 10.45 -3.03 18.43
C ASP A 209 10.14 -1.62 18.96
N GLY A 210 10.76 -1.20 20.06
CA GLY A 210 10.51 0.07 20.71
C GLY A 210 9.35 0.04 21.69
N ASP A 211 8.95 -1.13 22.19
CA ASP A 211 7.91 -1.26 23.22
C ASP A 211 8.52 -1.25 24.62
N CYS A 212 7.81 -0.64 25.58
CA CYS A 212 8.27 -0.55 26.96
C CYS A 212 8.03 -1.85 27.72
N VAL A 213 9.12 -2.59 27.96
CA VAL A 213 9.09 -3.92 28.60
C VAL A 213 9.98 -3.97 29.83
N CYS A 214 9.67 -4.87 30.76
CA CYS A 214 10.57 -5.18 31.86
C CYS A 214 11.71 -6.10 31.38
N PRO A 215 12.96 -5.89 31.81
CA PRO A 215 14.07 -6.74 31.41
C PRO A 215 13.87 -8.21 31.83
N LYS A 216 14.57 -9.14 31.16
CA LYS A 216 14.44 -10.58 31.42
C LYS A 216 14.55 -10.90 32.91
N GLY A 217 13.62 -11.72 33.40
CA GLY A 217 13.56 -12.12 34.81
C GLY A 217 12.88 -11.09 35.74
N THR A 218 12.27 -10.04 35.18
CA THR A 218 11.52 -9.04 35.95
C THR A 218 10.09 -8.87 35.43
N GLU A 219 9.18 -8.48 36.31
CA GLU A 219 7.76 -8.19 36.03
C GLU A 219 7.36 -6.84 36.62
N VAL A 220 6.32 -6.21 36.07
CA VAL A 220 5.76 -4.98 36.64
C VAL A 220 5.08 -5.33 37.96
N ARG A 221 5.60 -4.81 39.07
CA ARG A 221 5.03 -4.97 40.40
C ARG A 221 5.11 -3.68 41.20
N ASN A 222 3.95 -3.16 41.60
CA ASN A 222 3.80 -1.88 42.31
C ASN A 222 4.46 -0.72 41.54
N GLY A 223 4.20 -0.60 40.24
CA GLY A 223 4.68 0.51 39.41
C GLY A 223 6.18 0.50 39.09
N ALA A 224 6.87 -0.63 39.29
CA ALA A 224 8.27 -0.80 38.92
C ALA A 224 8.55 -2.22 38.42
N CYS A 225 9.53 -2.38 37.54
CA CYS A 225 10.06 -3.70 37.20
C CYS A 225 10.81 -4.27 38.40
N ARG A 226 10.37 -5.44 38.88
CA ARG A 226 10.96 -6.15 40.00
C ARG A 226 11.26 -7.59 39.61
N PRO A 227 12.27 -8.23 40.20
CA PRO A 227 12.54 -9.65 39.96
C PRO A 227 11.29 -10.50 40.16
N ILE A 228 11.02 -11.39 39.19
CA ILE A 228 9.96 -12.38 39.30
C ILE A 228 10.26 -13.19 40.56
N ARG A 229 9.29 -13.27 41.49
CA ARG A 229 9.50 -14.09 42.69
C ARG A 229 9.52 -15.55 42.27
N PRO A 230 10.53 -16.33 42.70
CA PRO A 230 10.51 -17.76 42.45
C PRO A 230 9.24 -18.35 43.05
N LYS A 231 8.56 -19.21 42.26
CA LYS A 231 7.40 -19.93 42.75
C LYS A 231 7.83 -20.79 43.96
N PRO A 232 6.99 -20.89 45.01
CA PRO A 232 7.38 -21.61 46.21
C PRO A 232 7.69 -23.08 45.88
N GLU A 233 8.82 -23.58 46.39
CA GLU A 233 9.23 -24.97 46.20
C GLU A 233 8.25 -25.95 46.86
N GLN A 234 7.59 -25.52 47.95
CA GLN A 234 6.60 -26.27 48.69
C GLN A 234 5.33 -25.45 48.90
N CYS A 235 4.17 -26.09 48.72
CA CYS A 235 2.87 -25.49 48.97
C CYS A 235 2.61 -25.44 50.47
N ARG A 236 2.35 -24.23 50.99
CA ARG A 236 2.13 -24.01 52.44
C ARG A 236 0.76 -24.48 52.92
N ILE A 237 -0.23 -24.53 52.02
CA ILE A 237 -1.60 -24.94 52.35
C ILE A 237 -1.68 -26.47 52.31
N PRO A 238 -2.15 -27.12 53.39
CA PRO A 238 -2.35 -28.56 53.41
C PRO A 238 -3.24 -29.05 52.27
N GLY A 239 -2.75 -30.05 51.54
CA GLY A 239 -3.45 -30.69 50.42
C GLY A 239 -3.27 -30.01 49.05
N GLN A 240 -2.56 -28.88 48.98
CA GLN A 240 -2.17 -28.30 47.68
C GLN A 240 -1.00 -29.08 47.06
N VAL A 241 -1.02 -29.15 45.73
CA VAL A 241 0.04 -29.74 44.91
C VAL A 241 0.52 -28.73 43.88
N ARG A 242 1.75 -28.86 43.39
CA ARG A 242 2.25 -28.05 42.27
C ARG A 242 1.71 -28.58 40.94
N ASN A 243 1.16 -27.70 40.11
CA ASN A 243 0.84 -28.03 38.73
C ASN A 243 2.10 -27.97 37.84
N ALA A 244 1.96 -28.24 36.54
CA ALA A 244 3.05 -28.19 35.57
C ALA A 244 3.72 -26.81 35.49
N ASP A 245 2.96 -25.74 35.70
CA ASP A 245 3.46 -24.36 35.73
C ASP A 245 4.17 -24.01 37.04
N GLY A 246 4.10 -24.88 38.05
CA GLY A 246 4.69 -24.70 39.36
C GLY A 246 3.85 -23.95 40.38
N ASP A 247 2.58 -23.67 40.09
CA ASP A 247 1.61 -23.04 40.99
C ASP A 247 1.01 -24.04 41.97
N CYS A 248 0.75 -23.60 43.19
CA CYS A 248 0.12 -24.39 44.23
C CYS A 248 -1.40 -24.38 44.08
N VAL A 249 -1.96 -25.51 43.65
CA VAL A 249 -3.39 -25.68 43.36
C VAL A 249 -3.96 -26.86 44.14
N CYS A 250 -5.27 -26.85 44.38
CA CYS A 250 -5.94 -28.03 44.91
C CYS A 250 -6.10 -29.08 43.79
N PRO A 251 -5.86 -30.37 44.06
CA PRO A 251 -6.02 -31.42 43.05
C PRO A 251 -7.48 -31.55 42.58
N ASN A 252 -7.68 -32.16 41.42
CA ASN A 252 -9.01 -32.36 40.83
C ASN A 252 -10.00 -32.97 41.83
N GLY A 253 -11.21 -32.41 41.87
CA GLY A 253 -12.26 -32.83 42.82
C GLY A 253 -12.12 -32.23 44.22
N THR A 254 -11.14 -31.34 44.45
CA THR A 254 -10.98 -30.61 45.71
C THR A 254 -10.92 -29.11 45.49
N GLU A 255 -11.31 -28.34 46.50
CA GLU A 255 -11.24 -26.88 46.50
C GLU A 255 -10.70 -26.35 47.83
N LEU A 256 -10.21 -25.12 47.82
CA LEU A 256 -9.66 -24.49 49.02
C LEU A 256 -10.79 -24.09 49.97
N ARG A 257 -10.94 -24.83 51.08
CA ARG A 257 -11.91 -24.53 52.15
C ARG A 257 -11.22 -24.47 53.51
N ASN A 258 -11.39 -23.35 54.21
CA ASN A 258 -10.83 -23.12 55.55
C ASN A 258 -9.31 -23.39 55.62
N GLY A 259 -8.56 -22.93 54.62
CA GLY A 259 -7.10 -23.05 54.61
C GLY A 259 -6.56 -24.46 54.31
N ALA A 260 -7.38 -25.36 53.75
CA ALA A 260 -6.94 -26.67 53.27
C ALA A 260 -7.72 -27.08 52.01
N CYS A 261 -7.13 -27.93 51.16
CA CYS A 261 -7.86 -28.54 50.05
C CYS A 261 -8.82 -29.60 50.59
N ARG A 262 -10.12 -29.44 50.30
CA ARG A 262 -11.17 -30.36 50.72
C ARG A 262 -12.00 -30.80 49.51
N PRO A 263 -12.57 -32.01 49.52
CA PRO A 263 -13.45 -32.47 48.46
C PRO A 263 -14.56 -31.44 48.19
N ILE A 264 -14.80 -31.17 46.91
CA ILE A 264 -15.93 -30.34 46.47
C ILE A 264 -17.18 -31.08 46.95
N ARG A 265 -17.90 -30.51 47.93
CA ARG A 265 -19.21 -31.04 48.29
C ARG A 265 -20.13 -30.73 47.12
N PRO A 266 -20.82 -31.73 46.54
CA PRO A 266 -21.90 -31.43 45.63
C PRO A 266 -22.82 -30.46 46.36
N GLN A 267 -23.11 -29.31 45.74
CA GLN A 267 -24.25 -28.55 46.22
C GLN A 267 -25.44 -29.49 46.09
N PRO A 268 -26.19 -29.77 47.16
CA PRO A 268 -27.46 -30.45 47.00
C PRO A 268 -28.25 -29.59 46.00
N GLU A 269 -28.48 -30.11 44.79
CA GLU A 269 -29.38 -29.48 43.84
C GLU A 269 -30.66 -29.26 44.62
N GLN A 270 -31.03 -28.00 44.86
CA GLN A 270 -32.23 -27.72 45.63
C GLN A 270 -33.37 -28.52 44.98
N CYS A 271 -34.04 -29.34 45.78
CA CYS A 271 -35.16 -30.12 45.27
C CYS A 271 -36.10 -29.16 44.55
N THR A 272 -36.27 -29.37 43.25
CA THR A 272 -37.00 -28.45 42.36
C THR A 272 -38.48 -28.34 42.73
N ILE A 273 -38.99 -29.27 43.55
CA ILE A 273 -40.36 -29.29 44.06
C ILE A 273 -40.41 -28.60 45.42
N ARG A 274 -41.24 -27.55 45.50
CA ARG A 274 -41.48 -26.79 46.74
C ARG A 274 -42.02 -27.71 47.84
N GLY A 275 -41.26 -27.85 48.92
CA GLY A 275 -41.61 -28.68 50.08
C GLY A 275 -40.73 -29.90 50.28
N GLN A 276 -39.88 -30.26 49.31
CA GLN A 276 -38.96 -31.38 49.46
C GLN A 276 -37.66 -31.00 50.17
N ILE A 277 -37.16 -31.91 51.02
CA ILE A 277 -35.86 -31.83 51.69
C ILE A 277 -35.01 -33.05 51.30
N HIS A 278 -33.69 -32.97 51.43
CA HIS A 278 -32.82 -34.12 51.21
C HIS A 278 -32.82 -35.04 52.43
N ASP A 279 -32.94 -36.35 52.21
CA ASP A 279 -32.67 -37.35 53.25
C ASP A 279 -31.15 -37.49 53.52
N ALA A 280 -30.77 -38.36 54.47
CA ALA A 280 -29.38 -38.62 54.81
C ALA A 280 -28.54 -39.20 53.64
N ASN A 281 -29.20 -39.69 52.59
CA ASN A 281 -28.57 -40.25 51.39
C ASN A 281 -28.54 -39.24 50.22
N GLY A 282 -29.10 -38.04 50.39
CA GLY A 282 -29.17 -37.02 49.35
C GLY A 282 -30.33 -37.17 48.37
N ASN A 283 -31.37 -37.93 48.70
CA ASN A 283 -32.60 -38.03 47.89
C ASN A 283 -33.62 -36.95 48.29
N CYS A 284 -34.31 -36.37 47.30
CA CYS A 284 -35.43 -35.47 47.57
C CYS A 284 -36.65 -36.24 48.10
N VAL A 285 -37.03 -35.96 49.35
CA VAL A 285 -38.18 -36.53 50.05
C VAL A 285 -39.13 -35.42 50.53
N CYS A 286 -40.42 -35.74 50.63
CA CYS A 286 -41.47 -34.82 51.07
C CYS A 286 -41.63 -34.82 52.59
#